data_AF-A0A1I5FDE8-F1
#
_entry.id   AF-A0A1I5FDE8-F1
#
_cell.length_a   1.000
_cell.length_b   1.000
_cell.length_c   1.000
_cell.angle_alpha   90.00
_cell.angle_beta   90.00
_cell.angle_gamma   90.00
#
_symmetry.space_group_name_H-M   'P 1'
#
loop_
_entity.id
_entity.type
_entity.pdbx_description
1 polymer ?
#
loop_
_entity_poly.entity_id
_entity_poly.type
_entity_poly.pdbx_seq_one_letter_code
_entity_poly.pdbx_strand_id
1 'polypeptide(L)'
;MKRLTEKLLGKTRDGTDQYKIQNYVDSENPAHVKVMKRLPKDDYDLLVSACDVGLIFLDYNFTIPNFPSRLLCYMQSRVPVIAATDVSTDVGTVIESGGFG
;
A
#
# COMPACT_ATOMS: atom_id res chain seq x y z
N MET A 1 -16.66 9.40 -14.56
CA MET A 1 -15.84 8.41 -13.83
C MET A 1 -15.35 9.11 -12.56
N LYS A 2 -16.01 8.88 -11.41
CA LYS A 2 -15.61 9.51 -10.14
C LYS A 2 -14.29 8.85 -9.73
N ARG A 3 -13.18 9.58 -9.84
CA ARG A 3 -11.90 9.17 -9.24
C ARG A 3 -12.16 8.88 -7.76
N LEU A 4 -11.47 7.90 -7.19
CA LEU A 4 -11.45 7.64 -5.74
C LEU A 4 -10.67 8.76 -5.04
N THR A 5 -11.13 10.00 -5.20
CA THR A 5 -10.57 11.17 -4.57
C THR A 5 -10.74 11.02 -3.07
N GLU A 6 -9.59 11.03 -2.38
CA GLU A 6 -9.42 11.28 -0.95
C GLU A 6 -9.83 10.15 0.01
N LYS A 7 -9.47 8.89 -0.28
CA LYS A 7 -9.47 7.84 0.75
C LYS A 7 -8.15 7.08 0.76
N LEU A 8 -7.41 7.18 1.87
CA LEU A 8 -6.31 6.28 2.20
C LEU A 8 -6.88 4.86 2.28
N LEU A 9 -6.57 4.07 1.25
CA LEU A 9 -6.98 2.68 1.10
C LEU A 9 -5.93 1.78 1.73
N GLY A 10 -6.08 1.54 3.02
CA GLY A 10 -5.27 0.58 3.76
C GLY A 10 -5.73 -0.85 3.45
N LYS A 11 -4.96 -1.60 2.67
CA LYS A 11 -5.12 -3.06 2.54
C LYS A 11 -4.13 -3.76 3.47
N THR A 12 -4.60 -4.26 4.61
CA THR A 12 -3.82 -5.15 5.49
C THR A 12 -3.68 -6.54 4.87
N ARG A 13 -2.58 -7.25 5.16
CA ARG A 13 -2.54 -8.71 4.98
C ARG A 13 -3.52 -9.34 5.97
N ASP A 14 -4.14 -10.47 5.62
CA ASP A 14 -4.86 -11.30 6.59
C ASP A 14 -3.88 -11.64 7.72
N GLY A 15 -4.07 -11.00 8.86
CA GLY A 15 -3.11 -11.01 9.95
C GLY A 15 -3.80 -10.63 11.23
N THR A 16 -3.23 -11.10 12.34
CA THR A 16 -3.78 -10.98 13.69
C THR A 16 -4.03 -9.54 14.10
N ASP A 17 -3.39 -8.55 13.44
CA ASP A 17 -3.39 -7.13 13.80
C ASP A 17 -4.35 -6.24 13.01
N GLN A 18 -5.18 -6.78 12.10
CA GLN A 18 -6.15 -5.97 11.35
C GLN A 18 -7.10 -5.18 12.27
N TYR A 19 -7.43 -5.74 13.44
CA TYR A 19 -8.26 -5.06 14.43
C TYR A 19 -7.64 -3.76 14.92
N LYS A 20 -6.31 -3.59 14.93
CA LYS A 20 -5.66 -2.36 15.39
C LYS A 20 -6.03 -1.17 14.50
N ILE A 21 -6.01 -1.37 13.18
CA ILE A 21 -6.37 -0.33 12.21
C ILE A 21 -7.89 -0.08 12.23
N GLN A 22 -8.69 -1.15 12.36
CA GLN A 22 -10.14 -0.99 12.48
C GLN A 22 -10.51 -0.18 13.74
N ASN A 23 -9.92 -0.52 14.88
CA ASN A 23 -10.12 0.20 16.14
C ASN A 23 -9.72 1.67 16.03
N TYR A 24 -8.59 1.97 15.38
CA TYR A 24 -8.17 3.36 15.14
C TYR A 24 -9.19 4.14 14.29
N VAL A 25 -9.69 3.53 13.22
CA VAL A 25 -10.69 4.18 12.36
C VAL A 25 -12.02 4.36 13.09
N ASP A 26 -12.42 3.39 13.92
CA ASP A 26 -13.65 3.46 14.70
C ASP A 26 -13.55 4.48 15.85
N SER A 27 -12.37 4.66 16.46
CA SER A 27 -12.16 5.62 17.56
C SER A 27 -11.96 7.05 17.09
N GLU A 28 -11.12 7.26 16.08
CA GLU A 28 -10.75 8.60 15.61
C GLU A 28 -11.66 9.13 14.50
N ASN A 29 -12.47 8.26 13.87
CA ASN A 29 -13.37 8.57 12.76
C ASN A 29 -12.76 9.53 11.70
N PRO A 30 -11.59 9.20 11.12
CA PRO A 30 -10.94 10.06 10.14
C PRO A 30 -11.77 10.19 8.86
N ALA A 31 -11.95 11.41 8.37
CA ALA A 31 -12.81 11.71 7.21
C ALA A 31 -12.36 11.06 5.89
N HIS A 32 -11.08 10.75 5.76
CA HIS A 32 -10.43 10.36 4.49
C HIS A 32 -9.72 9.00 4.55
N VAL A 33 -10.21 8.07 5.38
CA VAL A 33 -9.66 6.70 5.47
C VAL A 33 -10.75 5.69 5.18
N LYS A 34 -10.39 4.64 4.43
CA LYS A 34 -11.26 3.48 4.26
C LYS A 34 -10.44 2.20 4.38
N VAL A 35 -10.79 1.41 5.38
CA VAL A 35 -10.26 0.05 5.55
C VAL A 35 -11.09 -0.89 4.68
N MET A 36 -10.43 -1.70 3.86
CA MET A 36 -11.09 -2.69 3.03
C MET A 36 -10.57 -4.09 3.36
N LYS A 37 -11.48 -5.07 3.35
CA LYS A 37 -11.13 -6.48 3.46
C LYS A 37 -10.34 -6.93 2.23
N ARG A 38 -9.73 -8.10 2.33
CA ARG A 38 -9.02 -8.73 1.21
C ARG A 38 -9.94 -8.86 0.00
N LEU A 39 -9.50 -8.28 -1.11
CA LEU A 39 -10.15 -8.41 -2.40
C LEU A 39 -9.52 -9.58 -3.20
N PRO A 40 -10.30 -10.22 -4.09
CA PRO A 40 -9.76 -11.00 -5.20
C PRO A 40 -8.71 -10.20 -5.98
N LYS A 41 -7.80 -10.90 -6.66
CA LYS A 41 -6.70 -10.26 -7.39
C LYS A 41 -7.22 -9.28 -8.44
N ASP A 42 -8.17 -9.70 -9.26
CA ASP A 42 -8.70 -8.88 -10.36
C ASP A 42 -9.38 -7.60 -9.86
N ASP A 43 -10.16 -7.70 -8.78
CA ASP A 43 -10.79 -6.54 -8.13
C ASP A 43 -9.74 -5.59 -7.51
N TYR A 44 -8.66 -6.14 -6.97
CA TYR A 44 -7.56 -5.34 -6.44
C TYR A 44 -6.79 -4.61 -7.55
N ASP A 45 -6.50 -5.28 -8.65
CA ASP A 45 -5.78 -4.67 -9.78
C ASP A 45 -6.64 -3.56 -10.40
N LEU A 46 -7.96 -3.77 -10.53
CA LEU A 46 -8.91 -2.73 -10.95
C LEU A 46 -8.93 -1.54 -9.97
N LEU A 47 -8.94 -1.81 -8.67
CA LEU A 47 -8.88 -0.76 -7.65
C LEU A 47 -7.60 0.08 -7.78
N VAL A 48 -6.44 -0.58 -7.89
CA VAL A 48 -5.14 0.08 -8.04
C VAL A 48 -5.14 0.97 -9.28
N SER A 49 -5.67 0.49 -10.41
CA SER A 49 -5.74 1.27 -11.66
C SER A 49 -6.56 2.58 -11.55
N ALA A 50 -7.41 2.69 -10.53
CA ALA A 50 -8.21 3.88 -10.25
C ALA A 50 -7.58 4.83 -9.21
N CYS A 51 -6.42 4.47 -8.64
CA CYS A 51 -5.69 5.27 -7.66
C CYS A 51 -4.70 6.22 -8.33
N ASP A 52 -4.48 7.38 -7.71
CA ASP A 52 -3.50 8.36 -8.21
C ASP A 52 -2.06 8.08 -7.72
N VAL A 53 -1.90 7.44 -6.55
CA VAL A 53 -0.59 7.10 -5.96
C VAL A 53 -0.67 5.83 -5.12
N GLY A 54 0.38 5.01 -5.16
CA GLY A 54 0.58 3.85 -4.31
C GLY A 54 1.47 4.20 -3.11
N LEU A 55 1.12 3.71 -1.92
CA LEU A 55 1.94 3.90 -0.73
C LEU A 55 2.51 2.56 -0.26
N ILE A 56 3.80 2.56 0.08
CA ILE A 56 4.51 1.41 0.68
C ILE A 56 5.18 1.88 1.96
N PHE A 57 4.87 1.24 3.08
CA PHE A 57 5.51 1.49 4.37
C PHE A 57 6.07 0.17 4.88
N LEU A 58 7.39 0.05 4.92
CA LEU A 58 8.08 -1.08 5.52
C LEU A 58 8.44 -0.75 6.97
N ASP A 59 8.32 -1.74 7.85
CA ASP A 59 8.64 -1.57 9.25
C ASP A 59 10.16 -1.59 9.43
N TYR A 60 10.70 -0.59 10.11
CA TYR A 60 12.14 -0.44 10.35
C TYR A 60 12.73 -1.55 11.23
N ASN A 61 11.91 -2.30 11.96
CA ASN A 61 12.35 -3.42 12.79
C ASN A 61 12.64 -4.69 11.99
N PHE A 62 12.33 -4.73 10.68
CA PHE A 62 12.67 -5.88 9.87
C PHE A 62 14.19 -6.02 9.68
N THR A 63 14.71 -7.19 10.03
CA THR A 63 16.12 -7.56 9.88
C THR A 63 16.36 -8.49 8.69
N ILE A 64 15.28 -9.00 8.08
CA ILE A 64 15.33 -9.89 6.92
C ILE A 64 14.90 -9.07 5.69
N PRO A 65 15.71 -9.01 4.63
CA PRO A 65 15.37 -8.30 3.41
C PRO A 65 14.01 -8.76 2.87
N ASN A 66 13.13 -7.81 2.56
CA ASN A 66 11.82 -8.09 1.99
C ASN A 66 11.58 -7.20 0.77
N PHE A 67 11.06 -7.80 -0.31
CA PHE A 67 10.65 -7.07 -1.50
C PHE A 67 9.12 -7.12 -1.63
N PRO A 68 8.40 -5.98 -1.52
CA PRO A 68 6.96 -5.97 -1.47
C PRO A 68 6.36 -6.34 -2.83
N SER A 69 5.70 -7.50 -2.91
CA SER A 69 5.06 -7.97 -4.16
C SER A 69 3.99 -7.03 -4.72
N ARG A 70 3.45 -6.14 -3.89
CA ARG A 70 2.47 -5.11 -4.31
C ARG A 70 3.06 -4.02 -5.19
N LEU A 71 4.37 -3.80 -5.12
CA LEU A 71 5.05 -2.86 -6.02
C LEU A 71 4.81 -3.22 -7.49
N LEU A 72 4.78 -4.53 -7.80
CA LEU A 72 4.50 -5.02 -9.15
C LEU A 72 3.10 -4.64 -9.64
N CYS A 73 2.09 -4.68 -8.78
CA CYS A 73 0.73 -4.26 -9.14
C CYS A 73 0.66 -2.75 -9.44
N TYR A 74 1.39 -1.93 -8.68
CA TYR A 74 1.47 -0.48 -8.92
C TYR A 74 2.16 -0.19 -10.26
N MET A 75 3.28 -0.87 -10.54
CA MET A 75 4.00 -0.76 -11.82
C MET A 75 3.13 -1.19 -13.01
N GLN A 76 2.43 -2.33 -12.90
CA GLN A 76 1.52 -2.82 -13.95
C GLN A 76 0.40 -1.82 -14.25
N SER A 77 -0.07 -1.12 -13.21
CA SER A 77 -1.13 -0.11 -13.31
C SER A 77 -0.60 1.29 -13.67
N ARG A 78 0.72 1.45 -13.81
CA ARG A 78 1.42 2.75 -14.02
C ARG A 78 1.06 3.80 -12.95
N VAL A 79 0.87 3.35 -11.72
CA VAL A 79 0.57 4.23 -10.58
C VAL A 79 1.89 4.57 -9.89
N PRO A 80 2.24 5.86 -9.75
CA PRO A 80 3.46 6.27 -9.06
C PRO A 80 3.44 5.84 -7.59
N VAL A 81 4.62 5.60 -7.00
CA VAL A 81 4.73 5.07 -5.64
C VAL A 81 5.54 6.00 -4.75
N ILE A 82 5.02 6.23 -3.53
CA ILE A 82 5.79 6.80 -2.42
C ILE A 82 6.08 5.66 -1.45
N ALA A 83 7.37 5.37 -1.25
CA ALA A 83 7.83 4.29 -0.39
C ALA A 83 8.67 4.82 0.78
N ALA A 84 8.31 4.43 2.00
CA ALA A 84 9.21 4.46 3.15
C ALA A 84 9.74 3.04 3.36
N THR A 85 11.03 2.85 3.09
CA THR A 85 11.68 1.53 3.12
C THR A 85 12.54 1.36 4.37
N ASP A 86 12.76 0.12 4.79
CA ASP A 86 13.68 -0.21 5.87
C ASP A 86 15.14 -0.26 5.38
N VAL A 87 16.09 -0.23 6.31
CA VAL A 87 17.55 -0.27 6.00
C VAL A 87 18.05 -1.65 5.60
N SER A 88 17.28 -2.70 5.88
CA SER A 88 17.66 -4.08 5.64
C SER A 88 17.33 -4.54 4.21
N THR A 89 16.53 -3.76 3.48
CA THR A 89 16.12 -4.04 2.09
C THR A 89 16.73 -3.06 1.09
N ASP A 90 16.87 -3.49 -0.16
CA ASP A 90 17.38 -2.68 -1.28
C ASP A 90 16.26 -2.00 -2.09
N VAL A 91 14.99 -2.16 -1.68
CA VAL A 91 13.80 -1.64 -2.39
C VAL A 91 13.92 -0.15 -2.72
N GLY A 92 14.38 0.69 -1.78
CA GLY A 92 14.52 2.12 -2.01
C GLY A 92 15.51 2.43 -3.14
N THR A 93 16.71 1.86 -3.05
CA THR A 93 17.76 1.98 -4.08
C THR A 93 17.29 1.46 -5.43
N VAL A 94 16.56 0.34 -5.45
CA VAL A 94 16.05 -0.30 -6.66
C VAL A 94 14.97 0.55 -7.35
N ILE A 95 14.04 1.13 -6.59
CA ILE A 95 13.02 2.07 -7.09
C ILE A 95 13.68 3.31 -7.71
N GLU A 96 14.61 3.94 -6.99
CA GLU A 96 15.28 5.16 -7.44
C GLU A 96 16.16 4.92 -8.68
N SER A 97 16.99 3.88 -8.66
CA SER A 97 17.90 3.55 -9.77
C SER A 97 17.16 3.04 -11.00
N GLY A 98 16.05 2.32 -10.80
CA GLY A 98 15.25 1.76 -11.88
C GLY A 98 14.29 2.76 -12.53
N GLY A 99 14.04 3.91 -11.90
CA GLY A 99 13.08 4.90 -12.40
C GLY A 99 11.65 4.36 -12.49
N PHE A 100 11.32 3.40 -11.63
CA PHE A 100 10.00 2.78 -11.55
C PHE A 100 9.51 2.86 -10.11
N GLY A 101 8.19 2.80 -9.94
CA GLY A 101 7.56 3.18 -8.69
C GLY A 101 6.55 4.23 -8.99
#